data_AF-A0A8S3ICK2-F1
#
_entry.id   AF-A0A8S3ICK2-F1
#
_cell.length_a   1.000
_cell.length_b   1.000
_cell.length_c   1.000
_cell.angle_alpha   90.00
_cell.angle_beta   90.00
_cell.angle_gamma   90.00
#
_symmetry.space_group_name_H-M   'P 1'
#
loop_
_entity.id
_entity.type
_entity.pdbx_description
1 polymer ?
#
loop_
_entity_poly.entity_id
_entity_poly.type
_entity_poly.pdbx_seq_one_letter_code
_entity_poly.pdbx_strand_id
1 'polypeptide(L)'
;HATAAILKTAIIDSLKADGLELNQLLMLGRDSPFINLSLENMIDNEMKKIGSGLLKLGGCHLHVAHNGFKAGLFSSDWNIQNKCIDIYSWFKQ
;
A
#
# COMPACT_ATOMS: atom_id res chain seq x y z
N HIS A 1 12.07 -0.89 -13.94
CA HIS A 1 11.61 -1.53 -12.69
C HIS A 1 12.27 -0.82 -11.51
N ALA A 2 11.48 -0.31 -10.57
CA ALA A 2 12.04 0.20 -9.31
C ALA A 2 12.46 -0.99 -8.45
N THR A 3 13.69 -0.96 -7.93
CA THR A 3 14.17 -1.96 -6.96
C THR A 3 13.92 -1.45 -5.55
N ALA A 4 13.87 -2.36 -4.57
CA ALA A 4 13.73 -1.98 -3.16
C ALA A 4 14.83 -1.00 -2.71
N ALA A 5 16.04 -1.11 -3.26
CA ALA A 5 17.15 -0.20 -2.95
C ALA A 5 16.89 1.23 -3.44
N ILE A 6 16.35 1.41 -4.65
CA ILE A 6 16.00 2.73 -5.17
C ILE A 6 14.90 3.37 -4.32
N LEU A 7 13.87 2.60 -3.95
CA LEU A 7 12.78 3.08 -3.10
C LEU A 7 13.27 3.44 -1.69
N LYS A 8 14.20 2.68 -1.12
CA LYS A 8 14.80 2.99 0.19
C LYS A 8 15.46 4.37 0.17
N THR A 9 16.31 4.62 -0.82
CA THR A 9 17.01 5.91 -0.95
C THR A 9 16.01 7.05 -1.10
N ALA A 10 15.02 6.89 -1.99
CA ALA A 10 14.00 7.92 -2.19
C ALA A 10 13.20 8.25 -0.91
N ILE A 11 12.83 7.24 -0.12
CA ILE A 11 12.11 7.45 1.15
C ILE A 11 12.99 8.21 2.16
N ILE A 12 14.24 7.77 2.34
CA ILE A 12 15.16 8.42 3.30
C ILE A 12 15.45 9.86 2.88
N ASP A 13 15.67 10.10 1.59
CA ASP A 13 15.95 11.44 1.08
C ASP A 13 14.73 12.36 1.22
N SER A 14 13.51 11.84 1.02
CA SER A 14 12.27 12.61 1.25
C SER A 14 12.11 12.98 2.73
N LEU A 15 12.30 12.03 3.65
CA LEU A 15 12.22 12.32 5.09
C LEU A 15 13.21 13.42 5.49
N LYS A 16 14.46 13.33 5.00
CA LYS A 16 15.47 14.36 5.24
C LYS A 16 15.09 15.71 4.65
N ALA A 17 14.54 15.74 3.44
CA ALA A 17 14.08 16.97 2.80
C ALA A 17 12.97 17.66 3.61
N ASP A 18 12.14 16.87 4.29
CA ASP A 18 11.06 17.35 5.15
C ASP A 18 11.53 17.62 6.61
N GLY A 19 12.83 17.46 6.90
CA GLY A 19 13.38 17.63 8.25
C GLY A 19 12.92 16.57 9.25
N LEU A 20 12.50 15.40 8.76
CA LEU A 20 12.08 14.25 9.55
C LEU A 20 13.23 13.27 9.75
N GLU A 21 13.45 12.90 11.00
CA GLU A 21 14.38 11.87 11.39
C GLU A 21 13.78 10.47 11.20
N LEU A 22 14.62 9.51 10.87
CA LEU A 22 14.16 8.15 10.58
C LEU A 22 13.49 7.48 11.79
N ASN A 23 13.87 7.84 13.03
CA ASN A 23 13.25 7.33 14.25
C ASN A 23 11.83 7.89 14.50
N GLN A 24 11.39 8.91 13.75
CA GLN A 24 10.03 9.43 13.79
C GLN A 24 9.07 8.61 12.91
N LEU A 25 9.60 7.69 12.11
CA LEU A 25 8.80 6.78 11.29
C LEU A 25 8.30 5.60 12.14
N LEU A 26 6.99 5.50 12.36
CA LEU A 26 6.40 4.41 13.13
C LEU A 26 6.21 3.12 12.31
N MET A 27 5.70 3.24 11.09
CA MET A 27 5.25 2.12 10.25
C MET A 27 5.31 2.48 8.77
N LEU A 28 5.50 1.47 7.91
CA LEU A 28 5.25 1.55 6.47
C LEU A 28 4.01 0.73 6.10
N GLY A 29 2.98 1.40 5.58
CA GLY A 29 1.86 0.72 4.94
C GLY A 29 2.30 0.17 3.58
N ARG A 30 2.28 -1.15 3.41
CA ARG A 30 2.72 -1.80 2.16
C ARG A 30 1.69 -2.74 1.59
N ASP A 31 1.59 -2.77 0.28
CA ASP A 31 0.83 -3.83 -0.41
C ASP A 31 1.58 -5.15 -0.37
N SER A 32 0.87 -6.26 -0.57
CA SER A 32 1.41 -7.62 -0.47
C SER A 32 2.64 -8.01 -1.35
N PRO A 33 3.05 -7.33 -2.44
CA PRO A 33 4.19 -7.77 -3.26
C PRO A 33 5.53 -7.94 -2.51
N PHE A 34 6.38 -8.86 -2.97
CA PHE A 34 7.69 -9.16 -2.36
C PHE A 34 8.65 -7.95 -2.30
N ILE A 35 8.63 -7.08 -3.32
CA ILE A 35 9.52 -5.88 -3.38
C ILE A 35 9.27 -4.96 -2.19
N ASN A 36 8.00 -4.75 -1.84
CA ASN A 36 7.61 -3.90 -0.73
C ASN A 36 8.02 -4.49 0.64
N LEU A 37 8.19 -5.82 0.74
CA LEU A 37 8.56 -6.50 1.99
C LEU A 37 10.08 -6.39 2.18
N SER A 38 10.82 -6.54 1.07
CA SER A 38 12.25 -6.28 1.04
C SER A 38 12.54 -4.83 1.44
N LEU A 39 11.78 -3.86 0.90
CA LEU A 39 11.89 -2.45 1.29
C LEU A 39 11.64 -2.21 2.77
N GLU A 40 10.53 -2.73 3.32
CA GLU A 40 10.21 -2.62 4.74
C GLU A 40 11.34 -3.18 5.63
N ASN A 41 11.88 -4.35 5.28
CA ASN A 41 13.00 -4.93 6.01
C ASN A 41 14.29 -4.11 5.89
N MET A 42 14.56 -3.50 4.73
CA MET A 42 15.71 -2.62 4.56
C MET A 42 15.61 -1.38 5.44
N ILE A 43 14.43 -0.75 5.52
CA ILE A 43 14.21 0.43 6.36
C ILE A 43 14.25 0.06 7.86
N ASP A 44 13.61 -1.04 8.24
CA ASP A 44 13.66 -1.58 9.60
C ASP A 44 15.11 -1.85 10.06
N ASN A 45 15.97 -2.35 9.17
CA ASN A 45 17.39 -2.55 9.46
C ASN A 45 18.15 -1.24 9.67
N GLU A 46 17.83 -0.17 8.94
CA GLU A 46 18.42 1.15 9.17
C GLU A 46 17.95 1.75 10.51
N MET A 47 16.67 1.58 10.85
CA MET A 47 16.12 2.01 12.13
C MET A 47 16.74 1.27 13.33
N LYS A 48 17.01 -0.02 13.18
CA LYS A 48 17.67 -0.83 14.22
C LYS A 48 19.09 -0.36 14.54
N LYS A 49 19.80 0.21 13.55
CA LYS A 49 21.14 0.80 13.78
C LYS A 49 21.09 2.02 14.71
N ILE A 50 19.95 2.71 14.77
CA ILE A 50 19.72 3.86 15.66
C ILE A 50 18.85 3.51 16.88
N GLY A 51 18.79 2.22 17.25
CA GLY A 51 18.07 1.75 18.44
C GLY A 51 16.55 1.80 18.34
N SER A 52 16.00 1.95 17.12
CA SER A 52 14.56 2.00 16.84
C SER A 52 14.12 0.81 15.97
N GLY A 53 12.84 0.69 15.65
CA GLY A 53 12.34 -0.34 14.74
C GLY A 53 10.95 -0.01 14.21
N LEU A 54 10.60 -0.61 13.07
CA LEU A 54 9.26 -0.43 12.49
C LEU A 54 8.23 -1.31 13.20
N LEU A 55 7.04 -0.75 13.44
CA LEU A 55 5.86 -1.53 13.75
C LEU A 55 5.37 -2.22 12.47
N LYS A 56 5.52 -3.55 12.40
CA LYS A 56 5.12 -4.35 11.24
C LYS A 56 3.67 -4.83 11.40
N LEU A 57 2.74 -4.19 10.69
CA LEU A 57 1.33 -4.63 10.64
C LEU A 57 1.02 -5.59 9.49
N GLY A 58 1.99 -5.86 8.60
CA GLY A 58 1.83 -6.74 7.45
C GLY A 58 1.31 -6.02 6.21
N GLY A 59 0.58 -6.74 5.36
CA GLY A 59 0.05 -6.19 4.10
C GLY A 59 -1.09 -5.18 4.32
N CYS A 60 -1.30 -4.32 3.33
CA CYS A 60 -2.35 -3.31 3.33
C CYS A 60 -3.74 -3.95 3.37
N HIS A 61 -4.48 -3.73 4.47
CA HIS A 61 -5.84 -4.25 4.63
C HIS A 61 -6.81 -3.72 3.56
N LEU A 62 -6.57 -2.52 3.02
CA LEU A 62 -7.37 -1.97 1.92
C LEU A 62 -7.24 -2.84 0.66
N HIS A 63 -6.06 -3.40 0.40
CA HIS A 63 -5.88 -4.33 -0.71
C HIS A 63 -6.64 -5.63 -0.51
N VAL A 64 -6.73 -6.15 0.72
CA VAL A 64 -7.55 -7.33 1.02
C VAL A 64 -9.02 -7.03 0.78
N ALA A 65 -9.52 -5.90 1.29
CA ALA A 65 -10.90 -5.48 1.08
C ALA A 65 -11.23 -5.29 -0.41
N HIS A 66 -10.36 -4.60 -1.16
CA HIS A 66 -10.52 -4.38 -2.60
C HIS A 66 -10.56 -5.72 -3.38
N ASN A 67 -9.63 -6.63 -3.10
CA ASN A 67 -9.59 -7.92 -3.76
C ASN A 67 -10.79 -8.80 -3.39
N GLY A 68 -11.25 -8.75 -2.15
CA GLY A 68 -12.46 -9.45 -1.71
C GLY A 68 -13.71 -8.93 -2.44
N PHE A 69 -13.85 -7.60 -2.55
CA PHE A 69 -14.94 -7.00 -3.32
C PHE A 69 -14.87 -7.41 -4.80
N LYS A 70 -13.69 -7.33 -5.41
CA LYS A 70 -13.46 -7.72 -6.81
C LYS A 70 -13.78 -9.21 -7.05
N ALA A 71 -13.37 -10.10 -6.14
CA ALA A 71 -13.71 -11.52 -6.22
C ALA A 71 -15.22 -11.74 -6.11
N GLY A 72 -15.89 -11.04 -5.19
CA GLY A 72 -17.35 -11.02 -5.08
C GLY A 72 -18.03 -10.60 -6.39
N LEU A 73 -17.58 -9.51 -6.99
CA LEU A 73 -18.06 -9.04 -8.29
C LEU A 73 -17.88 -10.08 -9.40
N PHE A 74 -16.73 -10.75 -9.47
CA PHE A 74 -16.49 -11.78 -10.49
C PHE A 74 -17.29 -13.06 -10.27
N SER A 75 -17.53 -13.43 -9.02
CA SER A 75 -18.35 -14.59 -8.66
C SER A 75 -19.86 -14.33 -8.80
N SER A 76 -20.24 -13.07 -8.96
CA SER A 76 -21.61 -12.65 -9.17
C SER A 76 -21.94 -12.66 -10.66
N ASP A 77 -23.04 -13.30 -11.06
CA ASP A 77 -23.55 -13.21 -12.44
C ASP A 77 -24.05 -11.79 -12.79
N TRP A 78 -24.09 -10.90 -11.81
CA TRP A 78 -24.54 -9.54 -12.01
C TRP A 78 -23.41 -8.78 -12.67
N ASN A 79 -23.61 -8.41 -13.94
CA ASN A 79 -22.81 -7.39 -14.59
C ASN A 79 -23.12 -6.03 -13.95
N ILE A 80 -22.53 -5.81 -12.78
CA ILE A 80 -22.79 -4.66 -11.90
C ILE A 80 -22.44 -3.36 -12.59
N GLN A 81 -21.43 -3.36 -13.47
CA GLN A 81 -21.06 -2.19 -14.25
C GLN A 81 -22.19 -1.78 -15.20
N ASN A 82 -22.76 -2.72 -15.93
CA ASN A 82 -23.93 -2.47 -16.78
C ASN A 82 -25.16 -2.06 -15.95
N LYS A 83 -25.40 -2.72 -14.81
CA LYS A 83 -26.52 -2.35 -13.92
C LYS A 83 -26.40 -0.91 -13.38
N CYS A 84 -25.20 -0.47 -13.02
CA CYS A 84 -24.97 0.92 -12.60
C CYS A 84 -25.20 1.91 -13.75
N ILE A 85 -24.81 1.56 -14.97
CA ILE A 85 -25.08 2.37 -16.18
C ILE A 85 -26.59 2.45 -16.45
N ASP A 86 -27.30 1.34 -16.32
CA ASP A 86 -28.76 1.26 -16.51
C ASP A 86 -29.49 2.15 -15.49
N ILE A 87 -29.12 2.03 -14.20
CA ILE A 87 -29.70 2.84 -13.12
C ILE A 87 -29.41 4.33 -13.34
N TYR A 88 -28.16 4.69 -13.66
CA TYR A 88 -27.81 6.08 -13.96
C TYR A 88 -28.61 6.64 -15.13
N SER A 89 -28.76 5.86 -16.21
CA SER A 89 -29.52 6.25 -17.39
C SER A 89 -31.01 6.40 -17.10
N TRP A 90 -31.56 5.56 -16.22
CA TRP A 90 -32.94 5.65 -15.75
C TRP A 90 -33.23 6.97 -15.03
N PHE A 91 -32.34 7.40 -14.13
CA PHE A 91 -32.50 8.65 -13.37
C PHE A 91 -32.18 9.93 -14.17
N LYS A 92 -31.60 9.80 -15.37
CA LYS A 92 -31.26 10.94 -16.24
C LYS A 92 -32.35 11.26 -17.28
N GLN A 93 -33.43 10.46 -17.34
CA GLN A 93 -34.64 10.77 -18.10
C GLN A 93 -35.37 11.95 -17.46
#